data_AF-X1B8B7-F1
#
_entry.id   AF-X1B8B7-F1
#
_cell.length_a   1.000
_cell.length_b   1.000
_cell.length_c   1.000
_cell.angle_alpha   90.00
_cell.angle_beta   90.00
_cell.angle_gamma   90.00
#
_symmetry.space_group_name_H-M   'P 1'
#
loop_
_entity.id
_entity.type
_entity.pdbx_description
1 polymer ?
#
loop_
_entity_poly.entity_id
_entity_poly.type
_entity_poly.pdbx_seq_one_letter_code
_entity_poly.pdbx_strand_id
1 'polypeptide(L)'
;AEKFKRAPAAMKVHQPYIGGLAEHTVNVVAICENICNIYKEINRDFLITMAILHDIGKIREYAYDKVIGHTDEGKLLGHIAISLEMIDQKVRSMDNFPKDLELMIKHTLLSHHGHFEFGSPRLPSILAAIALYYADELEAKVSGFIPLNASKFDLA
;
A
#
# COMPACT_ATOMS: atom_id res chain seq x y z
N ALA A 1 2.83 -13.50 -7.50
CA ALA A 1 4.14 -13.21 -6.86
C ALA A 1 5.08 -12.43 -7.80
N GLU A 2 5.41 -12.95 -9.00
CA GLU A 2 6.41 -12.31 -9.87
C GLU A 2 6.10 -10.87 -10.29
N LYS A 3 4.83 -10.54 -10.60
CA LYS A 3 4.42 -9.16 -10.89
C LYS A 3 4.68 -8.21 -9.72
N PHE A 4 4.36 -8.64 -8.49
CA PHE A 4 4.57 -7.83 -7.28
C PHE A 4 6.04 -7.53 -7.02
N LYS A 5 6.92 -8.53 -7.22
CA LYS A 5 8.38 -8.37 -7.09
C LYS A 5 9.01 -7.48 -8.17
N ARG A 6 8.31 -7.20 -9.26
CA ARG A 6 8.81 -6.39 -10.37
C ARG A 6 8.15 -5.02 -10.47
N ALA A 7 6.95 -4.86 -9.92
CA ALA A 7 6.23 -3.59 -9.99
C ALA A 7 7.00 -2.47 -9.26
N PRO A 8 7.00 -1.25 -9.80
CA PRO A 8 7.48 -0.08 -9.07
C PRO A 8 6.45 0.35 -8.01
N ALA A 9 6.91 1.01 -6.95
CA ALA A 9 5.99 1.58 -5.95
C ALA A 9 5.31 2.84 -6.48
N ALA A 10 5.94 3.57 -7.39
CA ALA A 10 5.40 4.79 -7.95
C ALA A 10 6.06 5.12 -9.28
N MET A 11 5.59 6.18 -9.95
CA MET A 11 6.13 6.57 -11.26
C MET A 11 7.30 7.53 -11.20
N LYS A 12 7.41 8.36 -10.15
CA LYS A 12 8.36 9.48 -10.12
C LYS A 12 9.05 9.71 -8.79
N VAL A 13 8.39 9.37 -7.68
CA VAL A 13 8.84 9.65 -6.31
C VAL A 13 8.75 8.34 -5.53
N HIS A 14 9.61 8.11 -4.54
CA HIS A 14 9.60 6.94 -3.64
C HIS A 14 9.57 5.57 -4.34
N GLN A 15 10.75 5.00 -4.56
CA GLN A 15 10.96 3.71 -5.22
C GLN A 15 10.35 3.57 -6.64
N PRO A 16 10.60 4.51 -7.57
CA PRO A 16 10.08 4.45 -8.94
C PRO A 16 10.93 3.53 -9.86
N TYR A 17 11.20 2.32 -9.40
CA TYR A 17 12.06 1.33 -10.08
C TYR A 17 11.53 -0.09 -9.91
N ILE A 18 12.03 -1.02 -10.73
CA ILE A 18 11.62 -2.43 -10.69
C ILE A 18 11.87 -3.03 -9.30
N GLY A 19 10.81 -3.57 -8.69
CA GLY A 19 10.84 -4.13 -7.34
C GLY A 19 10.58 -3.13 -6.22
N GLY A 20 10.41 -1.86 -6.55
CA GLY A 20 10.11 -0.81 -5.58
C GLY A 20 8.84 -1.09 -4.77
N LEU A 21 7.81 -1.70 -5.36
CA LEU A 21 6.57 -2.03 -4.63
C LEU A 21 6.83 -2.99 -3.47
N ALA A 22 7.66 -4.02 -3.69
CA ALA A 22 7.98 -4.99 -2.66
C ALA A 22 8.82 -4.37 -1.54
N GLU A 23 9.78 -3.51 -1.88
CA GLU A 23 10.59 -2.75 -0.90
C GLU A 23 9.71 -1.83 -0.06
N HIS A 24 8.88 -1.02 -0.72
CA HIS A 24 7.91 -0.13 -0.06
C HIS A 24 7.00 -0.91 0.90
N THR A 25 6.41 -2.03 0.46
CA THR A 25 5.55 -2.86 1.30
C THR A 25 6.29 -3.40 2.53
N VAL A 26 7.54 -3.86 2.38
CA VAL A 26 8.35 -4.34 3.51
C VAL A 26 8.61 -3.22 4.52
N ASN A 27 8.92 -2.01 4.04
CA ASN A 27 9.15 -0.85 4.90
C ASN A 27 7.88 -0.43 5.65
N VAL A 28 6.72 -0.36 4.97
CA VAL A 28 5.43 -0.05 5.59
C VAL A 28 5.08 -1.10 6.64
N VAL A 29 5.27 -2.40 6.33
CA VAL A 29 5.09 -3.49 7.30
C VAL A 29 5.98 -3.28 8.54
N ALA A 30 7.26 -2.94 8.36
CA ALA A 30 8.17 -2.70 9.48
C ALA A 30 7.74 -1.49 10.35
N ILE A 31 7.21 -0.42 9.74
CA ILE A 31 6.64 0.71 10.47
C ILE A 31 5.40 0.25 11.26
N CYS A 32 4.49 -0.50 10.62
CA CYS A 32 3.29 -1.04 11.26
C CYS A 32 3.60 -1.98 12.44
N GLU A 33 4.65 -2.80 12.36
CA GLU A 33 5.13 -3.62 13.48
C GLU A 33 5.49 -2.77 14.70
N ASN A 34 6.22 -1.67 14.47
CA ASN A 34 6.59 -0.74 15.54
C ASN A 34 5.38 0.00 16.12
N ILE A 35 4.42 0.39 15.28
CA ILE A 35 3.15 0.97 15.75
C ILE A 35 2.42 -0.03 16.67
N CYS A 36 2.34 -1.31 16.31
CA CYS A 36 1.74 -2.35 17.15
C CYS A 36 2.53 -2.63 18.44
N ASN A 37 3.81 -2.27 18.49
CA ASN A 37 4.59 -2.33 19.72
C ASN A 37 4.16 -1.28 20.74
N ILE A 38 3.67 -0.13 20.26
CA ILE A 38 3.23 1.00 21.08
C ILE A 38 1.74 0.91 21.41
N TYR A 39 0.90 0.67 20.39
CA TYR A 39 -0.56 0.66 20.51
C TYR A 39 -1.10 -0.78 20.49
N LYS A 40 -1.27 -1.37 21.67
CA LYS A 40 -1.67 -2.79 21.84
C LYS A 40 -3.12 -3.07 21.50
N GLU A 41 -3.93 -2.03 21.37
CA GLU A 41 -5.34 -2.06 20.99
C GLU A 41 -5.52 -2.35 19.49
N ILE A 42 -4.46 -2.18 18.69
CA ILE A 42 -4.49 -2.48 17.26
C ILE A 42 -4.34 -3.99 17.06
N ASN A 43 -5.27 -4.58 16.31
CA ASN A 43 -5.10 -5.94 15.84
C ASN A 43 -3.92 -5.99 14.86
N ARG A 44 -2.78 -6.50 15.33
CA ARG A 44 -1.53 -6.59 14.58
C ARG A 44 -1.70 -7.37 13.29
N ASP A 45 -2.30 -8.56 13.34
CA ASP A 45 -2.44 -9.42 12.16
C ASP A 45 -3.28 -8.74 11.08
N PHE A 46 -4.33 -8.02 11.48
CA PHE A 46 -5.12 -7.21 10.55
C PHE A 46 -4.31 -6.07 9.95
N LEU A 47 -3.60 -5.27 10.76
CA LEU A 47 -2.80 -4.15 10.26
C LEU A 47 -1.70 -4.62 9.31
N ILE A 48 -0.94 -5.66 9.67
CA ILE A 48 0.12 -6.21 8.82
C ILE A 48 -0.44 -6.80 7.53
N THR A 49 -1.59 -7.48 7.59
CA THR A 49 -2.28 -7.97 6.39
C THR A 49 -2.66 -6.80 5.46
N MET A 50 -3.22 -5.72 6.01
CA MET A 50 -3.58 -4.55 5.21
C MET A 50 -2.36 -3.80 4.67
N ALA A 51 -1.27 -3.72 5.43
CA ALA A 51 0.01 -3.17 4.97
C ALA A 51 0.59 -3.96 3.79
N ILE A 52 0.43 -5.28 3.76
CA ILE A 52 0.87 -6.10 2.61
C ILE A 52 -0.01 -5.87 1.37
N LEU A 53 -1.29 -5.57 1.56
CA LEU A 53 -2.29 -5.59 0.48
C LEU A 53 -2.66 -4.21 -0.07
N HIS A 54 -2.38 -3.12 0.65
CA HIS A 54 -2.93 -1.79 0.34
C HIS A 54 -2.69 -1.37 -1.12
N ASP A 55 -1.47 -1.59 -1.60
CA ASP A 55 -1.00 -1.18 -2.92
C ASP A 55 -0.94 -2.31 -3.96
N ILE A 56 -1.56 -3.46 -3.69
CA ILE A 56 -1.48 -4.62 -4.60
C ILE A 56 -1.99 -4.31 -6.01
N GLY A 57 -2.90 -3.34 -6.16
CA GLY A 57 -3.40 -2.86 -7.44
C GLY A 57 -2.33 -2.27 -8.37
N LYS A 58 -1.18 -1.80 -7.83
CA LYS A 58 -0.08 -1.25 -8.64
C LYS A 58 0.50 -2.26 -9.64
N ILE A 59 0.33 -3.57 -9.39
CA ILE A 59 0.77 -4.63 -10.32
C ILE A 59 -0.01 -4.64 -11.65
N ARG A 60 -1.21 -4.04 -11.67
CA ARG A 60 -2.11 -3.86 -12.82
C ARG A 60 -2.17 -2.40 -13.26
N GLU A 61 -1.94 -1.46 -12.36
CA GLU A 61 -1.92 -0.03 -12.67
C GLU A 61 -0.74 0.35 -13.57
N TYR A 62 0.45 -0.19 -13.29
CA TYR A 62 1.67 0.18 -14.00
C TYR A 62 2.05 -0.83 -15.09
N ALA A 63 2.58 -0.29 -16.18
CA ALA A 63 3.31 -1.03 -17.21
C ALA A 63 4.81 -0.87 -16.94
N TYR A 64 5.57 -1.97 -16.93
CA TYR A 64 6.99 -1.96 -16.51
C TYR A 64 7.85 -3.03 -17.19
N ASP A 65 7.48 -3.47 -18.40
CA ASP A 65 8.28 -4.43 -19.18
C ASP A 65 9.41 -3.77 -19.99
N LYS A 66 9.28 -2.48 -20.33
CA LYS A 66 10.30 -1.72 -21.06
C LYS A 66 10.57 -0.36 -20.41
N VAL A 67 9.52 0.43 -20.28
CA VAL A 67 9.52 1.75 -19.65
C VAL A 67 8.39 1.77 -18.63
N ILE A 68 8.66 2.36 -17.46
CA ILE A 68 7.63 2.55 -16.43
C ILE A 68 6.61 3.56 -16.95
N GLY A 69 5.35 3.14 -16.98
CA GLY A 69 4.21 3.94 -17.40
C GLY A 69 2.92 3.41 -16.76
N HIS A 70 1.78 3.98 -17.15
CA HIS A 70 0.48 3.44 -16.76
C HIS A 70 -0.09 2.50 -17.83
N THR A 71 -0.81 1.47 -17.39
CA THR A 71 -1.76 0.76 -18.24
C THR A 71 -3.00 1.61 -18.46
N ASP A 72 -3.85 1.26 -19.43
CA ASP A 72 -5.12 1.96 -19.62
C ASP A 72 -6.07 1.74 -18.43
N GLU A 73 -6.04 0.54 -17.85
CA GLU A 73 -6.72 0.23 -16.59
C GLU A 73 -6.25 1.14 -15.45
N GLY A 74 -4.93 1.32 -15.30
CA GLY A 74 -4.35 2.20 -14.30
C GLY A 74 -4.76 3.66 -14.46
N LYS A 75 -4.75 4.19 -15.69
CA LYS A 75 -5.18 5.57 -15.98
C LYS A 75 -6.65 5.84 -15.64
N LEU A 76 -7.50 4.83 -15.86
CA LEU A 76 -8.95 4.99 -15.72
C LEU A 76 -9.46 4.67 -14.32
N LEU A 77 -8.82 3.73 -13.62
CA LEU A 77 -9.29 3.22 -12.32
C LEU A 77 -8.39 3.59 -11.14
N GLY A 78 -7.07 3.61 -11.33
CA GLY A 78 -6.08 3.74 -10.25
C GLY A 78 -5.98 2.50 -9.35
N HIS A 79 -4.86 2.36 -8.61
CA HIS A 79 -4.61 1.15 -7.83
C HIS A 79 -5.60 0.93 -6.69
N ILE A 80 -6.18 1.98 -6.08
CA ILE A 80 -7.14 1.80 -4.97
C ILE A 80 -8.35 0.97 -5.43
N ALA A 81 -8.94 1.33 -6.58
CA ALA A 81 -10.08 0.62 -7.13
C ALA A 81 -9.71 -0.80 -7.58
N ILE A 82 -8.52 -0.95 -8.17
CA ILE A 82 -8.00 -2.24 -8.60
C ILE A 82 -7.70 -3.16 -7.40
N SER A 83 -7.08 -2.65 -6.33
CA SER A 83 -6.84 -3.36 -5.07
C SER A 83 -8.17 -3.85 -4.49
N LEU A 84 -9.17 -2.97 -4.43
CA LEU A 84 -10.51 -3.33 -3.97
C LEU A 84 -11.13 -4.45 -4.82
N GLU A 85 -11.06 -4.36 -6.15
CA GLU A 85 -11.58 -5.39 -7.05
C GLU A 85 -10.90 -6.75 -6.81
N MET A 86 -9.56 -6.76 -6.75
CA MET A 86 -8.78 -7.98 -6.54
C MET A 86 -9.11 -8.66 -5.21
N ILE A 87 -9.24 -7.87 -4.15
CA ILE A 87 -9.56 -8.38 -2.82
C ILE A 87 -11.03 -8.81 -2.73
N ASP A 88 -11.97 -8.08 -3.32
CA ASP A 88 -13.39 -8.45 -3.37
C ASP A 88 -13.59 -9.78 -4.10
N GLN A 89 -12.95 -9.96 -5.26
CA GLN A 89 -12.95 -11.24 -5.99
C GLN A 89 -12.42 -12.38 -5.11
N LYS A 90 -11.33 -12.13 -4.37
CA LYS A 90 -10.73 -13.14 -3.52
C LYS A 90 -11.61 -13.49 -2.32
N VAL A 91 -12.19 -12.50 -1.66
CA VAL A 91 -13.14 -12.69 -0.54
C VAL A 91 -14.37 -13.48 -0.98
N ARG A 92 -14.96 -13.15 -2.14
CA ARG A 92 -16.12 -13.88 -2.69
C ARG A 92 -15.83 -15.36 -3.00
N SER A 93 -14.56 -15.71 -3.24
CA SER A 93 -14.14 -17.09 -3.47
C SER A 93 -13.97 -17.91 -2.18
N MET A 94 -14.09 -17.28 -1.00
CA MET A 94 -13.95 -17.94 0.29
C MET A 94 -15.32 -18.25 0.89
N ASP A 95 -15.53 -19.50 1.29
CA ASP A 95 -16.76 -19.89 1.97
C ASP A 95 -16.85 -19.22 3.35
N ASN A 96 -18.03 -18.66 3.65
CA ASN A 96 -18.37 -18.06 4.95
C ASN A 96 -17.40 -16.97 5.44
N PHE A 97 -16.87 -16.15 4.55
CA PHE A 97 -16.02 -15.02 4.95
C PHE A 97 -16.80 -14.03 5.84
N PRO A 98 -16.26 -13.59 7.00
CA PRO A 98 -16.99 -12.71 7.91
C PRO A 98 -17.28 -11.33 7.29
N LYS A 99 -18.55 -10.94 7.25
CA LYS A 99 -19.00 -9.68 6.63
C LYS A 99 -18.40 -8.43 7.26
N ASP A 100 -18.26 -8.42 8.58
CA ASP A 100 -17.67 -7.28 9.29
C ASP A 100 -16.16 -7.13 8.98
N LEU A 101 -15.46 -8.26 8.84
CA LEU A 101 -14.05 -8.27 8.42
C LEU A 101 -13.92 -7.76 6.98
N GLU A 102 -14.79 -8.21 6.08
CA GLU A 102 -14.84 -7.72 4.70
C GLU A 102 -15.04 -6.19 4.66
N LEU A 103 -15.98 -5.66 5.44
CA LEU A 103 -16.23 -4.23 5.52
C LEU A 103 -15.00 -3.46 6.04
N MET A 104 -14.33 -3.96 7.07
CA MET A 104 -13.10 -3.35 7.58
C MET A 104 -11.98 -3.35 6.54
N ILE A 105 -11.78 -4.47 5.82
CA ILE A 105 -10.78 -4.56 4.74
C ILE A 105 -11.07 -3.50 3.67
N LYS A 106 -12.32 -3.43 3.19
CA LYS A 106 -12.75 -2.48 2.17
C LYS A 106 -12.55 -1.04 2.62
N HIS A 107 -12.91 -0.71 3.86
CA HIS A 107 -12.70 0.62 4.44
C HIS A 107 -11.20 0.97 4.49
N THR A 108 -10.36 0.06 4.97
CA THR A 108 -8.91 0.30 5.04
C THR A 108 -8.30 0.51 3.64
N LEU A 109 -8.67 -0.29 2.64
CA LEU A 109 -8.23 -0.08 1.26
C LEU A 109 -8.72 1.27 0.70
N LEU A 110 -9.97 1.63 0.92
CA LEU A 110 -10.56 2.87 0.40
C LEU A 110 -10.10 4.14 1.13
N SER A 111 -9.34 4.01 2.22
CA SER A 111 -8.94 5.16 3.04
C SER A 111 -7.45 5.30 3.28
N HIS A 112 -6.62 4.37 2.78
CA HIS A 112 -5.19 4.35 3.11
C HIS A 112 -4.40 5.57 2.61
N HIS A 113 -4.88 6.28 1.58
CA HIS A 113 -4.27 7.54 1.14
C HIS A 113 -4.59 8.73 2.07
N GLY A 114 -5.51 8.59 3.03
CA GLY A 114 -5.73 9.56 4.12
C GLY A 114 -6.39 10.90 3.77
N HIS A 115 -6.32 11.35 2.52
CA HIS A 115 -6.87 12.64 2.08
C HIS A 115 -7.59 12.51 0.74
N PHE A 116 -8.68 13.27 0.58
CA PHE A 116 -9.41 13.34 -0.69
C PHE A 116 -8.53 13.87 -1.83
N GLU A 117 -7.64 14.81 -1.53
CA GLU A 117 -6.69 15.39 -2.50
C GLU A 117 -5.69 14.36 -3.03
N PHE A 118 -5.42 13.30 -2.27
CA PHE A 118 -4.56 12.19 -2.68
C PHE A 118 -5.35 11.08 -3.39
N GLY A 119 -6.61 11.33 -3.74
CA GLY A 119 -7.48 10.37 -4.43
C GLY A 119 -8.17 9.37 -3.51
N SER A 120 -8.06 9.53 -2.19
CA SER A 120 -8.73 8.65 -1.23
C SER A 120 -10.26 8.82 -1.28
N PRO A 121 -11.06 7.77 -1.56
CA PRO A 121 -12.52 7.87 -1.53
C PRO A 121 -13.11 8.18 -0.16
N ARG A 122 -12.41 7.80 0.92
CA ARG A 122 -12.79 8.05 2.32
C ARG A 122 -11.60 8.39 3.20
N LEU A 123 -11.87 8.99 4.36
CA LEU A 123 -10.88 9.21 5.41
C LEU A 123 -10.76 7.96 6.30
N PRO A 124 -9.58 7.66 6.83
CA PRO A 124 -9.40 6.54 7.74
C PRO A 124 -10.20 6.78 9.03
N SER A 125 -10.83 5.73 9.57
CA SER A 125 -11.78 5.86 10.68
C SER A 125 -11.82 4.65 11.62
N ILE A 126 -10.88 3.73 11.44
CA ILE A 126 -10.61 2.62 12.37
C ILE A 126 -9.12 2.63 12.70
N LEU A 127 -8.73 2.13 13.86
CA LEU A 127 -7.35 2.22 14.36
C LEU A 127 -6.33 1.72 13.32
N ALA A 128 -6.59 0.56 12.71
CA ALA A 128 -5.71 0.01 11.69
C ALA A 128 -5.63 0.86 10.41
N ALA A 129 -6.74 1.46 9.95
CA ALA A 129 -6.71 2.32 8.77
C ALA A 129 -5.94 3.62 9.04
N ILE A 130 -6.09 4.19 10.23
CA ILE A 130 -5.35 5.40 10.65
C ILE A 130 -3.86 5.09 10.74
N ALA A 131 -3.49 3.98 11.39
CA ALA A 131 -2.11 3.53 11.50
C ALA A 131 -1.48 3.26 10.13
N LEU A 132 -2.19 2.57 9.25
CA LEU A 132 -1.71 2.25 7.90
C LEU A 132 -1.47 3.52 7.09
N TYR A 133 -2.43 4.45 7.07
CA TYR A 133 -2.27 5.71 6.35
C TYR A 133 -1.00 6.45 6.79
N TYR A 134 -0.79 6.64 8.09
CA TYR A 134 0.41 7.33 8.56
C TYR A 134 1.71 6.56 8.33
N ALA A 135 1.66 5.22 8.35
CA ALA A 135 2.82 4.39 8.03
C ALA A 135 3.22 4.52 6.55
N ASP A 136 2.23 4.44 5.66
CA ASP A 136 2.40 4.60 4.21
C ASP A 136 2.91 6.00 3.85
N GLU A 137 2.25 7.04 4.36
CA GLU A 137 2.63 8.44 4.15
C GLU A 137 4.04 8.76 4.67
N LEU A 138 4.41 8.21 5.84
CA LEU A 138 5.74 8.37 6.41
C LEU A 138 6.80 7.69 5.51
N GLU A 139 6.55 6.46 5.10
CA GLU A 139 7.46 5.71 4.23
C GLU A 139 7.70 6.47 2.93
N ALA A 140 6.62 6.79 2.21
CA ALA A 140 6.69 7.44 0.90
C ALA A 140 7.36 8.82 0.97
N LYS A 141 7.17 9.57 2.05
CA LYS A 141 7.86 10.84 2.26
C LYS A 141 9.34 10.61 2.52
N VAL A 142 9.69 9.80 3.52
CA VAL A 142 11.10 9.60 3.92
C VAL A 142 11.90 9.00 2.78
N SER A 143 11.42 7.92 2.16
CA SER A 143 12.08 7.26 1.04
C SER A 143 12.20 8.16 -0.19
N GLY A 144 11.19 9.01 -0.44
CA GLY A 144 11.21 10.01 -1.51
C GLY A 144 12.31 11.07 -1.36
N PHE A 145 12.78 11.34 -0.14
CA PHE A 145 13.89 12.26 0.14
C PHE A 145 15.26 11.55 0.27
N ILE A 146 15.31 10.22 0.26
CA ILE A 146 16.57 9.47 0.25
C ILE A 146 17.06 9.35 -1.21
N PRO A 147 18.22 9.93 -1.57
CA PRO A 147 18.77 9.77 -2.91
C PRO A 147 19.02 8.29 -3.23
N LEU A 148 18.70 7.85 -4.46
CA LEU A 148 18.99 6.49 -4.93
C LEU A 148 20.49 6.11 -4.87
N ASN A 149 21.38 7.11 -4.80
CA ASN A 149 22.83 6.97 -4.66
C ASN A 149 23.35 7.40 -3.28
N ALA A 150 22.50 7.39 -2.24
CA ALA A 150 22.90 7.79 -0.90
C ALA A 150 23.76 6.71 -0.22
N SER A 151 25.01 6.58 -0.69
CA SER A 151 26.10 6.01 0.08
C SER A 151 26.80 7.07 0.97
N LYS A 152 26.20 8.26 1.16
CA LYS A 152 26.81 9.37 1.91
C LYS A 152 25.77 10.28 2.56
N PHE A 153 25.09 9.76 3.56
CA PHE A 153 24.87 10.53 4.78
C PHE A 153 25.23 9.60 5.93
N ASP A 154 26.52 9.59 6.28
CA ASP A 154 26.96 9.27 7.64
C ASP A 154 26.27 10.27 8.56
N LEU A 155 25.15 9.86 9.13
CA LEU A 155 24.71 10.34 10.43
C LEU A 155 24.51 9.08 11.25
N ALA A 156 25.44 8.94 12.20
CA ALA A 156 25.63 7.86 13.15
C ALA A 156 24.34 7.26 13.74
#